data_AF-A0A151R341-F1
#
_entry.id   AF-A0A151R341-F1
#
_cell.length_a   1.000
_cell.length_b   1.000
_cell.length_c   1.000
_cell.angle_alpha   90.00
_cell.angle_beta   90.00
_cell.angle_gamma   90.00
#
_symmetry.space_group_name_H-M   'P 1'
#
loop_
_entity.id
_entity.type
_entity.pdbx_description
1 polymer ?
#
loop_
_entity_poly.entity_id
_entity_poly.type
_entity_poly.pdbx_seq_one_letter_code
_entity_poly.pdbx_strand_id
1 'polypeptide(L)' 'MLKIDKLTFLHSRGKFARICVEINLNKKLVSMINVMGHIIKLEYEGLHAICFKCGKYGHR' A
#
# COMPACT_ATOMS: atom_id res chain seq x y z
N MET A 1 -2.32 -18.48 -2.55
CA MET A 1 -1.06 -19.16 -2.92
C MET A 1 -0.37 -18.31 -3.98
N LEU A 2 0.68 -17.56 -3.61
CA LEU A 2 1.43 -16.70 -4.53
C LEU A 2 2.35 -17.57 -5.40
N LYS A 3 2.07 -17.64 -6.70
CA LYS A 3 2.95 -18.28 -7.68
C LYS A 3 4.01 -17.27 -8.10
N ILE A 4 5.28 -17.60 -7.86
CA ILE A 4 6.43 -16.80 -8.32
C ILE A 4 7.02 -17.51 -9.52
N ASP A 5 7.10 -16.80 -10.65
CA ASP A 5 7.64 -17.31 -11.90
C ASP A 5 9.18 -17.44 -11.84
N LYS A 6 9.69 -18.62 -12.22
CA LYS A 6 11.09 -19.03 -12.03
C LYS A 6 12.07 -18.31 -12.96
N LEU A 7 11.60 -17.69 -14.05
CA LEU A 7 12.47 -17.05 -15.03
C LEU A 7 13.21 -15.79 -14.49
N THR A 8 12.84 -15.30 -13.31
CA THR A 8 13.40 -14.07 -12.71
C THR A 8 14.60 -14.34 -11.77
N PHE A 9 15.17 -15.55 -11.76
CA PHE A 9 16.15 -15.95 -10.73
C PHE A 9 17.59 -15.42 -10.95
N LEU A 10 17.92 -14.95 -12.16
CA LEU A 10 19.32 -14.65 -12.55
C LEU A 10 19.73 -13.17 -12.46
N HIS A 11 18.79 -12.24 -12.27
CA HIS A 11 19.14 -10.85 -11.99
C HIS A 11 18.95 -10.58 -10.50
N SER A 12 19.95 -9.96 -9.87
CA SER A 12 19.89 -9.40 -8.52
C SER A 12 18.86 -8.26 -8.46
N ARG A 13 17.57 -8.60 -8.60
CA ARG A 13 16.48 -7.72 -8.23
C ARG A 13 16.47 -7.71 -6.72
N GLY A 14 16.86 -6.58 -6.11
CA GLY A 14 16.48 -6.31 -4.73
C GLY A 14 15.01 -6.68 -4.58
N LYS A 15 14.70 -7.62 -3.67
CA LYS A 15 13.33 -8.10 -3.49
C LYS A 15 12.52 -6.96 -2.89
N PHE A 16 11.96 -6.10 -3.73
CA PHE A 16 10.99 -5.10 -3.32
C PHE A 16 9.69 -5.83 -2.99
N ALA A 17 9.51 -6.21 -1.72
CA ALA A 17 8.21 -6.62 -1.24
C ALA A 17 7.30 -5.37 -1.23
N ARG A 18 6.24 -5.39 -2.03
CA ARG A 18 5.19 -4.36 -1.98
C ARG A 18 4.11 -4.85 -1.02
N ILE A 19 3.79 -4.02 -0.02
CA ILE A 19 2.68 -4.28 0.90
C ILE A 19 1.50 -3.45 0.39
N CYS A 20 0.42 -4.10 0.00
CA CYS A 20 -0.86 -3.44 -0.25
C CYS A 20 -1.64 -3.45 1.06
N VAL A 21 -2.12 -2.28 1.49
CA VAL A 21 -3.00 -2.14 2.65
C VAL A 21 -4.37 -1.67 2.18
N GLU A 22 -5.42 -2.33 2.64
CA GLU A 22 -6.77 -1.84 2.46
C GLU A 22 -7.05 -0.75 3.50
N ILE A 23 -7.51 0.41 3.04
CA ILE A 23 -7.75 1.57 3.90
C ILE A 23 -9.24 1.85 3.92
N ASN A 24 -9.82 1.86 5.11
CA ASN A 24 -11.20 2.32 5.29
C ASN A 24 -11.24 3.84 5.32
N LEU A 25 -11.70 4.44 4.22
CA LEU A 25 -11.79 5.89 4.03
C LEU A 25 -12.85 6.57 4.91
N ASN A 26 -13.77 5.82 5.52
CA ASN A 26 -14.74 6.35 6.50
C ASN A 26 -14.12 6.57 7.88
N LYS A 27 -12.86 6.14 8.09
CA LYS A 27 -12.10 6.36 9.32
C LYS A 27 -10.96 7.33 9.05
N LYS A 28 -10.43 7.94 10.11
CA LYS A 28 -9.23 8.78 10.02
C LYS A 28 -8.06 7.94 9.51
N LEU A 29 -7.33 8.49 8.55
CA LEU A 29 -6.09 7.90 8.06
C LEU A 29 -5.06 7.88 9.19
N VAL A 30 -4.36 6.74 9.30
CA VAL A 30 -3.29 6.57 10.29
C VAL A 30 -1.96 7.06 9.71
N SER A 31 -1.21 7.84 10.47
CA SER A 31 0.09 8.37 10.04
C SER A 31 1.25 7.39 10.28
N MET A 32 1.04 6.35 11.08
CA MET A 32 2.05 5.37 11.46
C MET A 32 1.43 3.99 11.70
N ILE A 33 2.19 2.93 11.44
CA ILE A 33 1.83 1.54 11.77
C ILE A 33 2.99 0.84 12.47
N ASN A 34 2.67 -0.15 13.30
CA ASN A 34 3.65 -1.05 13.88
C ASN A 34 3.71 -2.35 13.08
N VAL A 35 4.88 -2.67 12.54
CA VAL A 35 5.16 -3.92 11.84
C VAL A 35 6.27 -4.64 12.59
N MET A 36 5.90 -5.73 13.27
CA MET A 36 6.84 -6.58 14.02
C MET A 36 7.71 -5.82 15.04
N GLY A 37 7.15 -4.83 15.72
CA GLY A 37 7.85 -3.98 16.70
C GLY A 37 8.48 -2.72 16.10
N HIS A 38 8.48 -2.57 14.78
CA HIS A 38 9.01 -1.39 14.10
C HIS A 38 7.91 -0.41 13.75
N ILE A 39 8.06 0.85 14.17
CA ILE A 39 7.15 1.94 13.79
C ILE A 39 7.54 2.44 12.41
N ILE A 40 6.61 2.34 11.46
CA ILE A 40 6.76 2.83 10.09
C ILE A 40 5.85 4.06 9.93
N LYS A 41 6.42 5.17 9.48
CA LYS A 41 5.65 6.36 9.09
C LYS A 41 5.05 6.14 7.70
N LEU A 42 3.78 6.50 7.55
CA LEU A 42 3.05 6.36 6.30
C LEU A 42 2.89 7.71 5.63
N GLU A 43 3.12 7.74 4.32
CA GLU A 43 2.78 8.86 3.45
C GLU A 43 1.75 8.37 2.43
N TYR A 44 0.71 9.17 2.20
CA TYR A 44 -0.37 8.85 1.27
C TYR A 44 -0.26 9.74 0.05
N GLU A 45 0.03 9.14 -1.09
CA GLU A 45 0.02 9.84 -2.37
C GLU A 45 -1.39 9.82 -2.98
N GLY A 46 -1.74 10.86 -3.73
CA GLY A 46 -2.97 10.87 -4.54
C GLY A 46 -4.28 10.95 -3.76
N LEU A 47 -4.27 11.30 -2.46
CA LEU A 47 -5.50 11.46 -1.67
C LEU A 47 -6.50 12.46 -2.29
N HIS A 48 -5.99 13.48 -2.99
CA HIS A 48 -6.81 14.47 -3.69
C HIS A 48 -7.65 13.89 -4.84
N ALA A 49 -7.28 12.71 -5.36
CA ALA A 49 -8.00 12.01 -6.42
C ALA A 49 -9.04 11.02 -5.87
N ILE A 50 -9.16 10.90 -4.53
CA ILE A 50 -10.11 9.99 -3.87
C ILE A 50 -11.33 10.79 -3.42
N CYS A 51 -12.52 10.38 -3.84
CA CYS A 51 -13.76 10.90 -3.30
C CYS A 51 -14.07 10.21 -1.96
N PHE A 52 -13.79 10.88 -0.84
CA PHE A 52 -14.04 10.33 0.51
C PHE A 52 -15.52 10.05 0.82
N LYS A 53 -16.45 10.66 0.06
CA LYS A 53 -17.88 10.41 0.20
C LYS A 53 -18.30 9.05 -0.37
N CYS A 54 -17.71 8.61 -1.49
CA CYS A 54 -18.09 7.37 -2.17
C CYS A 54 -17.00 6.30 -2.23
N GLY A 55 -15.79 6.60 -1.73
CA GLY A 55 -14.65 5.69 -1.68
C GLY A 55 -14.03 5.35 -3.04
N LYS A 56 -14.35 6.12 -4.09
CA LYS A 56 -13.87 5.85 -5.46
C LYS A 56 -12.72 6.77 -5.84
N TYR A 57 -11.70 6.19 -6.47
CA TYR A 57 -10.60 6.92 -7.10
C TYR A 57 -11.04 7.52 -8.44
N GLY A 58 -10.58 8.73 -8.75
CA GLY A 58 -10.88 9.43 -10.00
C GLY A 58 -12.32 9.96 -10.12
N HIS A 59 -13.11 9.81 -9.07
CA HIS A 59 -14.48 10.31 -9.00
C HIS A 59 -14.45 11.72 -8.39
N ARG A 60 -15.11 12.69 -9.04
CA ARG A 60 -15.25 14.04 -8.50
C ARG A 60 -16.52 14.15 -7.66
#